data_AF-M0JTB6-F1
#
_entry.id   AF-M0JTB6-F1
#
_cell.length_a   1.000
_cell.length_b   1.000
_cell.length_c   1.000
_cell.angle_alpha   90.00
_cell.angle_beta   90.00
_cell.angle_gamma   90.00
#
_symmetry.space_group_name_H-M   'P 1'
#
loop_
_entity.id
_entity.type
_entity.pdbx_description
1 polymer ?
#
loop_
_entity_poly.entity_id
_entity_poly.type
_entity_poly.pdbx_seq_one_letter_code
_entity_poly.pdbx_strand_id
1 'polypeptide(L)' 'MSPQSSLFDYEPDLSPLTDAEREVFEAVGMGQYGPREYARKTDRAPGTVGNLLRRAREKIEVTSA' A
#
# COMPACT_ATOMS: atom_id res chain seq x y z
N MET A 1 0.52 -34.40 -2.89
CA MET A 1 1.44 -33.28 -3.18
C MET A 1 0.94 -32.09 -2.40
N SER A 2 1.65 -31.68 -1.36
CA SER A 2 1.31 -30.47 -0.62
C SER A 2 1.76 -29.26 -1.45
N PRO A 3 0.91 -28.26 -1.71
CA PRO A 3 1.37 -27.05 -2.37
C PRO A 3 2.35 -26.36 -1.42
N GLN A 4 3.63 -26.39 -1.78
CA GLN A 4 4.65 -25.58 -1.14
C GLN A 4 4.41 -24.15 -1.62
N SER A 5 3.61 -23.39 -0.88
CA SER A 5 3.46 -21.95 -1.10
C SER A 5 4.85 -21.33 -1.04
N SER A 6 5.29 -20.74 -2.15
CA SER A 6 6.60 -20.12 -2.19
C SER A 6 6.57 -18.95 -1.21
N LEU A 7 7.68 -18.70 -0.50
CA LEU A 7 7.82 -17.55 0.40
C LEU A 7 7.66 -16.20 -0.36
N PHE A 8 7.61 -16.25 -1.70
CA PHE A 8 7.49 -15.13 -2.62
C PHE A 8 6.05 -14.78 -3.01
N ASP A 9 5.04 -15.55 -2.57
CA ASP A 9 3.62 -15.34 -2.93
C ASP A 9 2.81 -14.61 -1.84
N TYR A 10 3.45 -13.99 -0.86
CA TYR A 10 2.73 -13.22 0.15
C TYR A 10 2.51 -11.78 -0.32
N GLU A 11 1.56 -11.61 -1.25
CA GLU A 11 0.97 -10.28 -1.46
C GLU A 11 0.16 -9.90 -0.21
N PRO A 12 0.34 -8.69 0.35
CA PRO A 12 -0.43 -8.25 1.51
C PRO A 12 -1.92 -8.20 1.16
N ASP A 13 -2.79 -8.60 2.08
CA ASP A 13 -4.23 -8.43 1.90
C ASP A 13 -4.59 -6.94 1.90
N LEU A 14 -5.02 -6.45 0.74
CA LEU A 14 -5.44 -5.06 0.52
C LEU A 14 -6.96 -4.89 0.55
N SER A 15 -7.73 -5.95 0.86
CA SER A 15 -9.17 -5.89 1.02
C SER A 15 -9.68 -4.87 2.07
N PRO A 16 -8.98 -4.57 3.19
CA PRO A 16 -9.46 -3.57 4.15
C PRO A 16 -9.22 -2.12 3.72
N LEU A 17 -8.50 -1.88 2.62
CA LEU A 17 -8.16 -0.54 2.14
C LEU A 17 -9.29 0.06 1.32
N THR A 18 -9.49 1.37 1.47
CA THR A 18 -10.25 2.14 0.48
C THR A 18 -9.48 2.22 -0.83
N ASP A 19 -10.17 2.52 -1.93
CA ASP A 19 -9.53 2.62 -3.26
C ASP A 19 -8.33 3.60 -3.25
N ALA A 20 -8.47 4.76 -2.60
CA ALA A 20 -7.41 5.75 -2.51
C ALA A 20 -6.23 5.29 -1.63
N GLU A 21 -6.49 4.53 -0.57
CA GLU A 21 -5.44 3.95 0.27
C GLU A 21 -4.69 2.83 -0.47
N ARG A 22 -5.43 1.97 -1.18
CA ARG A 22 -4.88 0.89 -2.00
C ARG A 22 -3.98 1.45 -3.10
N GLU A 23 -4.49 2.42 -3.86
CA GLU A 23 -3.77 3.11 -4.94
C GLU A 23 -2.44 3.68 -4.43
N VAL A 24 -2.45 4.38 -3.29
CA VAL A 24 -1.24 4.95 -2.68
C VAL A 24 -0.31 3.87 -2.14
N PHE A 25 -0.84 2.80 -1.54
CA PHE A 25 -0.04 1.71 -1.00
C PHE A 25 0.67 0.93 -2.12
N GLU A 26 0.00 0.62 -3.22
CA GLU A 26 0.59 -0.02 -4.39
C GLU A 26 1.67 0.87 -5.03
N ALA A 27 1.39 2.17 -5.21
CA ALA A 27 2.34 3.08 -5.83
C ALA A 27 3.54 3.41 -4.93
N VAL A 28 3.32 3.68 -3.64
CA VAL A 28 4.37 4.20 -2.74
C VAL A 28 4.79 3.17 -1.70
N GLY A 29 3.83 2.43 -1.14
CA GLY A 29 4.09 1.39 -0.13
C GLY A 29 4.91 0.22 -0.67
N MET A 30 4.67 -0.20 -1.92
CA MET A 30 5.45 -1.23 -2.63
C MET A 30 6.70 -0.68 -3.32
N GLY A 31 7.00 0.62 -3.18
CA GLY A 31 8.26 1.22 -3.63
C GLY A 31 8.35 1.60 -5.11
N GLN A 32 7.23 1.68 -5.85
CA GLN A 32 7.26 2.13 -7.25
C GLN A 32 7.59 3.62 -7.38
N TYR A 33 7.17 4.44 -6.40
CA TYR A 33 7.38 5.89 -6.38
C TYR A 33 7.75 6.39 -4.98
N GLY A 34 8.46 7.51 -4.91
CA GLY A 34 8.57 8.28 -3.67
C GLY A 34 7.26 9.01 -3.33
N PRO A 35 6.92 9.25 -2.04
CA PRO A 35 5.67 9.92 -1.66
C PRO A 35 5.46 11.30 -2.30
N ARG A 36 6.53 12.11 -2.38
CA ARG A 36 6.50 13.44 -3.02
C ARG A 36 6.45 13.38 -4.54
N GLU A 37 7.06 12.36 -5.13
CA GLU A 37 7.01 12.12 -6.57
C GLU A 37 5.60 11.75 -6.99
N TYR A 38 4.99 10.80 -6.28
CA TYR A 38 3.62 10.35 -6.54
C TYR A 38 2.60 11.46 -6.33
N ALA A 39 2.78 12.29 -5.29
CA ALA A 39 1.97 13.48 -5.05
C ALA A 39 1.97 14.44 -6.25
N ARG A 40 3.15 14.73 -6.82
CA ARG A 40 3.27 15.57 -8.03
C ARG A 40 2.62 14.92 -9.25
N LYS A 41 2.79 13.61 -9.44
CA LYS A 41 2.23 12.87 -10.58
C LYS A 41 0.70 12.86 -10.59
N THR A 42 0.09 12.87 -9.40
CA THR A 42 -1.37 12.78 -9.22
C THR A 42 -2.02 14.13 -8.92
N ASP A 43 -1.27 15.23 -8.96
CA ASP A 43 -1.72 16.57 -8.56
C ASP A 43 -2.38 16.59 -7.16
N ARG A 44 -1.81 15.82 -6.23
CA ARG A 44 -2.26 15.74 -4.83
C ARG A 44 -1.27 16.47 -3.93
N ALA A 45 -1.78 17.00 -2.81
CA ALA A 45 -0.91 17.51 -1.76
C ALA A 45 -0.07 16.35 -1.16
N PRO A 46 1.24 16.54 -0.89
CA PRO A 46 2.07 15.50 -0.28
C PRO A 46 1.54 14.98 1.06
N GLY A 47 0.87 15.83 1.84
CA GLY A 47 0.21 15.44 3.08
C GLY A 47 -0.95 14.46 2.87
N THR A 48 -1.69 14.59 1.76
CA THR A 48 -2.77 13.65 1.41
C THR A 48 -2.21 12.27 1.13
N VAL A 49 -1.17 12.18 0.30
CA VAL A 49 -0.49 10.91 0.00
C VAL A 49 0.10 10.29 1.28
N GLY A 50 0.75 11.08 2.12
CA GLY A 50 1.29 10.60 3.40
C GLY A 50 0.20 10.06 4.35
N ASN A 51 -0.94 10.75 4.45
CA ASN A 51 -2.05 10.32 5.30
C ASN A 51 -2.69 9.03 4.80
N LEU A 52 -2.89 8.89 3.49
CA LEU A 52 -3.40 7.66 2.87
C LEU A 52 -2.43 6.50 3.10
N LEU A 53 -1.13 6.72 2.88
CA LEU A 53 -0.11 5.68 3.08
C LEU A 53 -0.03 5.22 4.54
N ARG A 54 -0.11 6.16 5.50
CA ARG A 54 -0.10 5.83 6.94
C ARG A 54 -1.31 4.95 7.29
N ARG A 55 -2.52 5.38 6.91
CA ARG A 55 -3.75 4.61 7.17
C ARG A 55 -3.71 3.23 6.52
N ALA A 56 -3.17 3.14 5.31
CA ALA A 56 -3.02 1.86 4.62
C ALA A 56 -2.12 0.89 5.39
N ARG A 57 -0.97 1.36 5.87
CA ARG A 57 -0.03 0.55 6.68
C ARG A 57 -0.66 0.07 7.98
N GLU A 58 -1.37 0.96 8.69
CA GLU A 58 -2.06 0.61 9.94
C GLU A 58 -3.11 -0.50 9.73
N LYS A 59 -3.87 -0.44 8.64
CA LYS A 59 -4.90 -1.46 8.34
C LYS A 59 -4.31 -2.81 7.95
N ILE A 60 -3.23 -2.82 7.18
CA ILE A 60 -2.55 -4.05 6.80
C ILE A 60 -1.90 -4.70 8.02
N GLU A 61 -1.22 -3.91 8.86
CA GLU A 61 -0.60 -4.40 10.10
C GLU A 61 -1.61 -5.08 11.02
N VAL A 62 -2.78 -4.45 11.21
CA VAL A 62 -3.89 -5.03 12.00
C VAL A 62 -4.43 -6.33 11.41
N THR A 63 -4.42 -6.49 10.09
CA THR A 63 -4.94 -7.69 9.42
C THR A 63 -3.90 -8.84 9.42
N SER A 64 -2.62 -8.51 9.55
CA SER A 64 -1.52 -9.48 9.61
C SER A 64 -1.21 -10.02 11.02
N ALA A 65 -1.87 -9.49 12.05
CA ALA A 65 -1.71 -9.85 13.46
C ALA A 65 -2.79 -10.84 13.93
#